data_AF-A0AA37KHY5-F1
#
_entry.id   AF-A0AA37KHY5-F1
#
_cell.length_a   1.000
_cell.length_b   1.000
_cell.length_c   1.000
_cell.angle_alpha   90.00
_cell.angle_beta   90.00
_cell.angle_gamma   90.00
#
_symmetry.space_group_name_H-M   'P 1'
#
loop_
_entity.id
_entity.type
_entity.pdbx_description
1 polymer ?
#
loop_
_entity_poly.entity_id
_entity_poly.type
_entity_poly.pdbx_seq_one_letter_code
_entity_poly.pdbx_strand_id
1 'polypeptide(L)'
;MDLQNPASQWSYHRMAYTENFVIFWEKGFGNDLSNPPQLEGHSMKVDLPGLKEKLENFYAYFYHTLQFARQGSKCDKYRMMVMINYSLEGTAYGGDYDGQIGALWITPNRVQDEKLNCIAHELGHSFQSQITCDGQGEAWGGCGFFEMTSQWMLWQVNPDWMTDEKYHWDAFKTLTHKAYLHLDNIYHSPYVLEYWGIRYGLPFIAELYRQGKRGEDPVITYKRLNSLGQKEFCDEMFDACRHFVNWDFKRVWKETRPYANQYTCKMNPSEEGWYRVAPENCPENYGFNAVPLSVPQPGSAVEVEFLGEAGREGYNSVHPEKAGWRYGFVAVTREGKSVYGEMGNNTEGVVKYIAPKDVPLAHLWLVVMGAPTEHWMNPISGEKDAQWPYKIKITGSFLLTSAN
;
A
#
# COMPACT_ATOMS: atom_id res chain seq x y z
N MET A 1 -16.43 -24.19 -25.00
CA MET A 1 -15.27 -23.70 -25.78
C MET A 1 -14.67 -24.88 -26.51
N ASP A 2 -14.55 -24.83 -27.84
CA ASP A 2 -13.81 -25.86 -28.59
C ASP A 2 -12.41 -25.33 -28.92
N LEU A 3 -11.43 -25.72 -28.10
CA LEU A 3 -10.05 -25.25 -28.24
C LEU A 3 -9.33 -25.85 -29.47
N GLN A 4 -9.84 -26.94 -30.05
CA GLN A 4 -9.27 -27.56 -31.24
C GLN A 4 -9.70 -26.84 -32.53
N ASN A 5 -10.88 -26.22 -32.51
CA ASN A 5 -11.37 -25.45 -33.66
C ASN A 5 -10.57 -24.14 -33.83
N PRO A 6 -9.84 -23.96 -34.95
CA PRO A 6 -9.08 -22.73 -35.19
C PRO A 6 -9.96 -21.48 -35.33
N ALA A 7 -11.26 -21.64 -35.59
CA ALA A 7 -12.21 -20.54 -35.69
C ALA A 7 -12.73 -20.04 -34.33
N SER A 8 -12.54 -20.80 -33.24
CA SER A 8 -12.90 -20.37 -31.89
C SER A 8 -12.13 -19.13 -31.47
N GLN A 9 -12.69 -18.31 -30.57
CA GLN A 9 -12.02 -17.14 -30.00
C GLN A 9 -10.65 -17.53 -29.42
N TRP A 10 -10.64 -18.53 -28.55
CA TRP A 10 -9.46 -19.17 -27.97
C TRP A 10 -9.21 -20.53 -28.63
N SER A 11 -7.97 -20.82 -28.98
CA SER A 11 -7.62 -22.04 -29.72
C SER A 11 -6.18 -22.47 -29.46
N TYR A 12 -5.92 -23.78 -29.43
CA TYR A 12 -4.57 -24.34 -29.36
C TYR A 12 -3.69 -24.02 -30.57
N HIS A 13 -4.28 -23.55 -31.69
CA HIS A 13 -3.51 -23.05 -32.83
C HIS A 13 -2.91 -21.66 -32.60
N ARG A 14 -3.36 -20.95 -31.57
CA ARG A 14 -2.92 -19.60 -31.17
C ARG A 14 -2.62 -19.58 -29.68
N MET A 15 -1.62 -20.38 -29.33
CA MET A 15 -1.16 -20.50 -27.97
C MET A 15 0.36 -20.53 -27.90
N ALA A 16 0.87 -20.14 -26.74
CA ALA A 16 2.20 -20.43 -26.31
C ALA A 16 2.15 -20.86 -24.84
N TYR A 17 3.23 -21.44 -24.34
CA TYR A 17 3.31 -21.80 -22.93
C TYR A 17 4.75 -21.66 -22.42
N THR A 18 4.84 -21.63 -21.11
CA THR A 18 6.05 -21.68 -20.31
C THR A 18 5.89 -22.81 -19.28
N GLU A 19 6.73 -22.86 -18.25
CA GLU A 19 6.54 -23.84 -17.18
C GLU A 19 5.22 -23.60 -16.46
N ASN A 20 4.94 -22.35 -16.07
CA ASN A 20 3.85 -21.99 -15.19
C ASN A 20 2.64 -21.34 -15.89
N PHE A 21 2.76 -20.95 -17.16
CA PHE A 21 1.69 -20.26 -17.89
C PHE A 21 1.32 -20.90 -19.23
N VAL A 22 0.03 -20.86 -19.53
CA VAL A 22 -0.48 -21.00 -20.89
C VAL A 22 -1.01 -19.65 -21.36
N ILE A 23 -0.57 -19.21 -22.54
CA ILE A 23 -0.87 -17.91 -23.11
C ILE A 23 -1.67 -18.14 -24.39
N PHE A 24 -2.93 -17.74 -24.40
CA PHE A 24 -3.79 -17.75 -25.59
C PHE A 24 -3.96 -16.35 -26.12
N TRP A 25 -4.12 -16.21 -27.44
CA TRP A 25 -4.50 -14.94 -28.05
C TRP A 25 -5.64 -15.11 -29.05
N GLU A 26 -6.45 -14.06 -29.15
CA GLU A 26 -7.61 -14.06 -30.03
C GLU A 26 -7.25 -14.15 -31.52
N LYS A 27 -8.20 -14.62 -32.33
CA LYS A 27 -8.05 -14.80 -33.77
C LYS A 27 -7.56 -13.54 -34.51
N GLY A 28 -7.91 -12.35 -34.02
CA GLY A 28 -7.58 -11.08 -34.67
C GLY A 28 -6.06 -10.84 -34.83
N PHE A 29 -5.24 -11.38 -33.94
CA PHE A 29 -3.77 -11.26 -34.06
C PHE A 29 -3.17 -12.15 -35.16
N GLY A 30 -3.91 -13.14 -35.67
CA GLY A 30 -3.35 -14.19 -36.52
C GLY A 30 -2.44 -15.14 -35.73
N ASN A 31 -1.38 -15.64 -36.38
CA ASN A 31 -0.47 -16.64 -35.79
C ASN A 31 0.85 -16.04 -35.25
N ASP A 32 1.07 -14.74 -35.42
CA ASP A 32 2.32 -14.07 -35.05
C ASP A 32 2.02 -12.76 -34.28
N LEU A 33 2.25 -12.79 -32.97
CA LEU A 33 2.09 -11.62 -32.09
C LEU A 33 3.14 -10.53 -32.32
N SER A 34 4.26 -10.84 -32.98
CA SER A 34 5.32 -9.86 -33.26
C SER A 34 5.00 -8.97 -34.47
N ASN A 35 4.14 -9.45 -35.38
CA ASN A 35 3.67 -8.72 -36.54
C ASN A 35 2.17 -9.01 -36.84
N PRO A 36 1.26 -8.69 -35.93
CA PRO A 36 -0.17 -8.93 -36.11
C PRO A 36 -0.78 -7.88 -37.04
N PRO A 37 -1.98 -8.15 -37.61
CA PRO A 37 -2.78 -7.11 -38.25
C PRO A 37 -2.97 -5.91 -37.33
N GLN A 38 -3.07 -4.72 -37.92
CA GLN A 38 -3.46 -3.52 -37.18
C GLN A 38 -4.95 -3.54 -36.88
N LEU A 39 -5.33 -2.93 -35.76
CA LEU A 39 -6.72 -2.66 -35.41
C LEU A 39 -6.93 -1.15 -35.48
N GLU A 40 -7.81 -0.69 -36.38
CA GLU A 40 -8.12 0.74 -36.56
C GLU A 40 -6.88 1.63 -36.79
N GLY A 41 -5.84 1.10 -37.44
CA GLY A 41 -4.57 1.80 -37.68
C GLY A 41 -3.59 1.79 -36.50
N HIS A 42 -3.95 1.16 -35.39
CA HIS A 42 -3.07 0.98 -34.23
C HIS A 42 -2.32 -0.35 -34.28
N SER A 43 -1.08 -0.35 -33.80
CA SER A 43 -0.30 -1.57 -33.66
C SER A 43 -0.88 -2.45 -32.55
N MET A 44 -1.04 -3.74 -32.87
CA MET A 44 -1.48 -4.77 -31.92
C MET A 44 -0.32 -5.66 -31.48
N LYS A 45 0.92 -5.23 -31.73
CA LYS A 45 2.12 -6.03 -31.43
C LYS A 45 2.23 -6.34 -29.94
N VAL A 46 2.59 -7.59 -29.63
CA VAL A 46 2.94 -8.03 -28.28
C VAL A 46 4.31 -8.69 -28.32
N ASP A 47 5.22 -8.22 -27.46
CA ASP A 47 6.50 -8.89 -27.23
C ASP A 47 6.29 -10.16 -26.40
N LEU A 48 5.94 -11.25 -27.07
CA LEU A 48 5.67 -12.53 -26.42
C LEU A 48 6.89 -13.09 -25.66
N PRO A 49 8.14 -13.04 -26.19
CA PRO A 49 9.33 -13.40 -25.42
C PRO A 49 9.47 -12.61 -24.11
N GLY A 50 9.40 -11.29 -24.15
CA GLY A 50 9.50 -10.44 -22.96
C GLY A 50 8.38 -10.70 -21.95
N LEU A 51 7.14 -10.88 -22.44
CA LEU A 51 5.99 -11.23 -21.60
C LEU A 51 6.20 -12.56 -20.87
N LYS A 52 6.67 -13.60 -21.59
CA LYS A 52 6.95 -14.92 -20.99
C LYS A 52 7.99 -14.85 -19.89
N GLU A 53 9.10 -14.16 -20.16
CA GLU A 53 10.19 -14.00 -19.20
C GLU A 53 9.71 -13.29 -17.92
N LYS A 54 8.99 -12.18 -18.06
CA LYS A 54 8.46 -11.42 -16.93
C LYS A 54 7.43 -12.19 -16.13
N LEU A 55 6.50 -12.87 -16.79
CA LEU A 55 5.50 -13.73 -16.12
C LEU A 55 6.17 -14.79 -15.24
N GLU A 56 7.18 -15.50 -15.77
CA GLU A 56 7.91 -16.51 -15.00
C GLU A 56 8.67 -15.90 -13.82
N ASN A 57 9.31 -14.75 -14.01
CA ASN A 57 10.00 -14.04 -12.93
C ASN A 57 9.04 -13.60 -11.81
N PHE A 58 7.90 -13.02 -12.17
CA PHE A 58 6.88 -12.59 -11.21
C PHE A 58 6.26 -13.79 -10.48
N TYR A 59 5.91 -14.85 -11.22
CA TYR A 59 5.39 -16.08 -10.67
C TYR A 59 6.36 -16.69 -9.67
N ALA A 60 7.65 -16.81 -10.02
CA ALA A 60 8.66 -17.37 -9.14
C ALA A 60 8.74 -16.59 -7.82
N TYR A 61 8.67 -15.25 -7.87
CA TYR A 61 8.65 -14.43 -6.65
C TYR A 61 7.36 -14.60 -5.85
N PHE A 62 6.20 -14.57 -6.50
CA PHE A 62 4.88 -14.67 -5.83
C PHE A 62 4.64 -16.06 -5.22
N TYR A 63 5.14 -17.11 -5.86
CA TYR A 63 5.09 -18.48 -5.36
C TYR A 63 6.17 -18.74 -4.30
N HIS A 64 7.45 -18.51 -4.60
CA HIS A 64 8.54 -18.97 -3.72
C HIS A 64 8.84 -18.00 -2.58
N THR A 65 8.75 -16.68 -2.83
CA THR A 65 9.10 -15.65 -1.84
C THR A 65 7.89 -15.20 -1.05
N LEU A 66 6.81 -14.81 -1.74
CA LEU A 66 5.59 -14.31 -1.09
C LEU A 66 4.65 -15.43 -0.64
N GLN A 67 4.81 -16.64 -1.20
CA GLN A 67 4.04 -17.83 -0.84
C GLN A 67 2.54 -17.60 -0.89
N PHE A 68 2.01 -16.95 -1.94
CA PHE A 68 0.57 -16.89 -2.18
C PHE A 68 0.02 -18.23 -2.69
N ALA A 69 0.86 -19.00 -3.38
CA ALA A 69 0.71 -20.44 -3.57
C ALA A 69 1.84 -21.17 -2.82
N ARG A 70 1.64 -22.46 -2.54
CA ARG A 70 2.64 -23.32 -1.88
C ARG A 70 2.47 -24.76 -2.35
N GLN A 71 3.43 -25.61 -2.02
CA GLN A 71 3.39 -27.03 -2.38
C GLN A 71 2.03 -27.66 -2.08
N GLY A 72 1.47 -28.37 -3.06
CA GLY A 72 0.12 -28.90 -3.04
C GLY A 72 -0.93 -27.96 -3.64
N SER A 73 -0.52 -26.78 -4.10
CA SER A 73 -1.37 -25.87 -4.86
C SER A 73 -1.78 -26.48 -6.21
N LYS A 74 -2.93 -26.08 -6.73
CA LYS A 74 -3.33 -26.40 -8.11
C LYS A 74 -2.33 -25.87 -9.13
N CYS A 75 -1.55 -24.84 -8.78
CA CYS A 75 -0.40 -24.36 -9.55
C CYS A 75 0.65 -25.45 -9.85
N ASP A 76 0.80 -26.46 -8.98
CA ASP A 76 1.77 -27.54 -9.19
C ASP A 76 1.29 -28.56 -10.24
N LYS A 77 0.02 -28.45 -10.66
CA LYS A 77 -0.65 -29.35 -11.60
C LYS A 77 -1.08 -28.67 -12.89
N TYR A 78 -1.48 -27.40 -12.80
CA TYR A 78 -2.03 -26.62 -13.89
C TYR A 78 -1.23 -25.34 -14.10
N ARG A 79 -1.14 -24.93 -15.36
CA ARG A 79 -0.59 -23.62 -15.73
C ARG A 79 -1.64 -22.54 -15.51
N MET A 80 -1.24 -21.40 -14.95
CA MET A 80 -2.06 -20.20 -14.94
C MET A 80 -2.34 -19.73 -16.38
N MET A 81 -3.49 -19.11 -16.59
CA MET A 81 -3.95 -18.74 -17.93
C MET A 81 -3.68 -17.26 -18.22
N VAL A 82 -3.20 -16.95 -19.42
CA VAL A 82 -3.10 -15.57 -19.92
C VAL A 82 -3.88 -15.47 -21.21
N MET A 83 -4.86 -14.57 -21.25
CA MET A 83 -5.84 -14.44 -22.32
C MET A 83 -5.66 -13.07 -22.98
N ILE A 84 -5.03 -13.04 -24.16
CA ILE A 84 -4.73 -11.79 -24.89
C ILE A 84 -5.89 -11.43 -25.82
N ASN A 85 -6.61 -10.38 -25.46
CA ASN A 85 -7.77 -9.87 -26.19
C ASN A 85 -7.31 -8.96 -27.36
N TYR A 86 -7.85 -9.17 -28.56
CA TYR A 86 -7.58 -8.32 -29.73
C TYR A 86 -8.50 -7.10 -29.69
N SER A 87 -8.18 -6.16 -28.81
CA SER A 87 -9.00 -4.97 -28.56
C SER A 87 -8.14 -3.73 -28.28
N LEU A 88 -8.60 -2.57 -28.74
CA LEU A 88 -8.07 -1.25 -28.32
C LEU A 88 -8.73 -0.77 -27.01
N GLU A 89 -9.92 -1.27 -26.72
CA GLU A 89 -10.69 -0.98 -25.52
C GLU A 89 -10.40 -2.04 -24.45
N GLY A 90 -10.32 -1.62 -23.20
CA GLY A 90 -10.14 -2.51 -22.05
C GLY A 90 -8.84 -2.27 -21.28
N THR A 91 -8.76 -2.98 -20.16
CA THR A 91 -7.61 -2.99 -19.25
C THR A 91 -7.11 -4.42 -19.08
N ALA A 92 -6.07 -4.61 -18.27
CA ALA A 92 -5.72 -5.92 -17.77
C ALA A 92 -6.59 -6.24 -16.54
N TYR A 93 -6.90 -7.51 -16.34
CA TYR A 93 -7.63 -8.01 -15.18
C TYR A 93 -7.03 -9.33 -14.72
N GLY A 94 -6.81 -9.47 -13.42
CA GLY A 94 -6.40 -10.69 -12.76
C GLY A 94 -7.48 -11.28 -11.88
N GLY A 95 -7.53 -12.61 -11.84
CA GLY A 95 -8.46 -13.37 -11.02
C GLY A 95 -8.24 -14.85 -11.24
N ASP A 96 -9.30 -15.62 -11.35
CA ASP A 96 -9.23 -17.05 -11.61
C ASP A 96 -10.18 -17.49 -12.73
N TYR A 97 -9.87 -18.66 -13.29
CA TYR A 97 -10.71 -19.36 -14.24
C TYR A 97 -11.51 -20.45 -13.51
N ASP A 98 -12.84 -20.29 -13.43
CA ASP A 98 -13.81 -21.25 -12.88
C ASP A 98 -13.50 -21.74 -11.44
N GLY A 99 -12.87 -20.91 -10.60
CA GLY A 99 -12.43 -21.30 -9.26
C GLY A 99 -11.33 -22.38 -9.26
N GLN A 100 -10.65 -22.59 -10.39
CA GLN A 100 -9.67 -23.67 -10.55
C GLN A 100 -8.22 -23.19 -10.56
N ILE A 101 -7.91 -22.11 -11.26
CA ILE A 101 -6.53 -21.66 -11.42
C ILE A 101 -6.49 -20.16 -11.67
N GLY A 102 -5.46 -19.49 -11.17
CA GLY A 102 -5.20 -18.09 -11.44
C GLY A 102 -5.13 -17.81 -12.96
N ALA A 103 -5.69 -16.67 -13.35
CA ALA A 103 -5.79 -16.26 -14.74
C ALA A 103 -5.67 -14.74 -14.89
N LEU A 104 -5.25 -14.34 -16.09
CA LEU A 104 -5.07 -12.97 -16.55
C LEU A 104 -5.80 -12.77 -17.87
N TRP A 105 -6.46 -11.62 -18.02
CA TRP A 105 -6.99 -11.13 -19.28
C TRP A 105 -6.32 -9.81 -19.60
N ILE A 106 -5.71 -9.71 -20.78
CA ILE A 106 -4.84 -8.58 -21.12
C ILE A 106 -5.16 -8.03 -22.50
N THR A 107 -5.04 -6.72 -22.65
CA THR A 107 -5.13 -6.00 -23.92
C THR A 107 -3.74 -5.47 -24.31
N PRO A 108 -3.41 -5.33 -25.61
CA PRO A 108 -2.07 -4.97 -26.06
C PRO A 108 -1.52 -3.67 -25.45
N ASN A 109 -2.37 -2.66 -25.28
CA ASN A 109 -1.99 -1.38 -24.65
C ASN A 109 -1.41 -1.53 -23.23
N ARG A 110 -1.70 -2.63 -22.52
CA ARG A 110 -1.22 -2.90 -21.16
C ARG A 110 0.05 -3.74 -21.09
N VAL A 111 0.58 -4.18 -22.23
CA VAL A 111 1.82 -4.98 -22.34
C VAL A 111 2.90 -4.30 -23.19
N GLN A 112 2.81 -2.98 -23.35
CA GLN A 112 3.82 -2.20 -24.08
C GLN A 112 4.96 -1.70 -23.18
N ASP A 113 4.73 -1.60 -21.87
CA ASP A 113 5.76 -1.20 -20.91
C ASP A 113 6.74 -2.34 -20.64
N GLU A 114 8.05 -2.07 -20.70
CA GLU A 114 9.09 -3.10 -20.52
C GLU A 114 9.11 -3.70 -19.10
N LYS A 115 8.70 -2.93 -18.09
CA LYS A 115 8.64 -3.41 -16.71
C LYS A 115 7.40 -4.25 -16.44
N LEU A 116 6.36 -4.11 -17.27
CA LEU A 116 5.07 -4.77 -17.17
C LEU A 116 4.42 -4.59 -15.80
N ASN A 117 4.44 -3.37 -15.26
CA ASN A 117 3.85 -3.05 -13.94
C ASN A 117 2.39 -3.52 -13.83
N CYS A 118 1.59 -3.20 -14.84
CA CYS A 118 0.19 -3.63 -14.94
C CYS A 118 0.05 -5.16 -14.82
N ILE A 119 0.94 -5.93 -15.48
CA ILE A 119 0.88 -7.41 -15.44
C ILE A 119 1.29 -7.96 -14.09
N ALA A 120 2.31 -7.39 -13.44
CA ALA A 120 2.68 -7.80 -12.09
C ALA A 120 1.56 -7.51 -11.07
N HIS A 121 0.87 -6.38 -11.19
CA HIS A 121 -0.30 -6.05 -10.37
C HIS A 121 -1.43 -7.06 -10.56
N GLU A 122 -1.88 -7.26 -11.80
CA GLU A 122 -2.98 -8.19 -12.08
C GLU A 122 -2.62 -9.63 -11.73
N LEU A 123 -1.37 -10.04 -11.94
CA LEU A 123 -0.93 -11.37 -11.52
C LEU A 123 -0.99 -11.52 -9.99
N GLY A 124 -0.80 -10.43 -9.24
CA GLY A 124 -1.08 -10.36 -7.81
C GLY A 124 -2.50 -10.78 -7.48
N HIS A 125 -3.50 -10.26 -8.20
CA HIS A 125 -4.90 -10.70 -8.04
C HIS A 125 -5.10 -12.17 -8.41
N SER A 126 -4.45 -12.66 -9.46
CA SER A 126 -4.52 -14.09 -9.80
C SER A 126 -4.01 -14.99 -8.68
N PHE A 127 -2.93 -14.59 -8.01
CA PHE A 127 -2.38 -15.30 -6.85
C PHE A 127 -3.23 -15.14 -5.58
N GLN A 128 -3.90 -14.01 -5.39
CA GLN A 128 -4.89 -13.84 -4.32
C GLN A 128 -6.07 -14.79 -4.52
N SER A 129 -6.62 -14.88 -5.74
CA SER A 129 -7.68 -15.85 -6.08
C SER A 129 -7.19 -17.30 -5.93
N GLN A 130 -5.92 -17.57 -6.22
CA GLN A 130 -5.36 -18.92 -6.13
C GLN A 130 -5.50 -19.54 -4.74
N ILE A 131 -5.45 -18.73 -3.67
CA ILE A 131 -5.69 -19.20 -2.29
C ILE A 131 -7.07 -19.85 -2.16
N THR A 132 -8.09 -19.23 -2.74
CA THR A 132 -9.46 -19.76 -2.77
C THR A 132 -9.56 -20.95 -3.72
N CYS A 133 -8.93 -20.88 -4.90
CA CYS A 133 -8.89 -22.01 -5.83
C CYS A 133 -8.28 -23.27 -5.19
N ASP A 134 -7.28 -23.11 -4.32
CA ASP A 134 -6.63 -24.19 -3.58
C ASP A 134 -7.44 -24.65 -2.35
N GLY A 135 -8.55 -23.98 -2.03
CA GLY A 135 -9.36 -24.27 -0.84
C GLY A 135 -8.66 -23.93 0.48
N GLN A 136 -7.70 -22.98 0.46
CA GLN A 136 -6.88 -22.62 1.63
C GLN A 136 -7.43 -21.46 2.46
N GLY A 137 -8.50 -20.81 1.99
CA GLY A 137 -9.18 -19.70 2.66
C GLY A 137 -10.11 -18.98 1.69
N GLU A 138 -11.01 -18.17 2.23
CA GLU A 138 -11.91 -17.29 1.44
C GLU A 138 -11.65 -15.79 1.70
N ALA A 139 -10.63 -15.49 2.53
CA ALA A 139 -10.32 -14.16 3.03
C ALA A 139 -11.59 -13.43 3.55
N TRP A 140 -11.77 -12.16 3.18
CA TRP A 140 -12.84 -11.31 3.68
C TRP A 140 -14.06 -11.21 2.75
N GLY A 141 -14.15 -12.06 1.71
CA GLY A 141 -15.20 -11.94 0.69
C GLY A 141 -15.00 -10.77 -0.30
N GLY A 142 -13.75 -10.30 -0.43
CA GLY A 142 -13.37 -9.14 -1.25
C GLY A 142 -13.43 -7.83 -0.49
N CYS A 143 -12.34 -7.06 -0.53
CA CYS A 143 -12.26 -5.72 0.06
C CYS A 143 -11.10 -4.92 -0.56
N GLY A 144 -11.00 -3.61 -0.29
CA GLY A 144 -9.93 -2.75 -0.83
C GLY A 144 -8.50 -3.21 -0.52
N PHE A 145 -8.32 -4.10 0.46
CA PHE A 145 -7.02 -4.71 0.75
C PHE A 145 -6.45 -5.58 -0.39
N PHE A 146 -7.31 -6.12 -1.27
CA PHE A 146 -6.88 -6.86 -2.47
C PHE A 146 -6.07 -5.96 -3.40
N GLU A 147 -6.58 -4.76 -3.67
CA GLU A 147 -5.88 -3.71 -4.44
C GLU A 147 -4.57 -3.32 -3.77
N MET A 148 -4.60 -3.04 -2.46
CA MET A 148 -3.40 -2.69 -1.69
C MET A 148 -2.33 -3.79 -1.77
N THR A 149 -2.75 -5.05 -1.71
CA THR A 149 -1.85 -6.20 -1.78
C THR A 149 -1.27 -6.36 -3.17
N SER A 150 -2.06 -6.23 -4.23
CA SER A 150 -1.57 -6.31 -5.62
C SER A 150 -0.57 -5.18 -5.92
N GLN A 151 -0.82 -3.97 -5.43
CA GLN A 151 0.16 -2.87 -5.51
C GLN A 151 1.43 -3.17 -4.72
N TRP A 152 1.32 -3.75 -3.53
CA TRP A 152 2.49 -4.17 -2.76
C TRP A 152 3.27 -5.27 -3.49
N MET A 153 2.60 -6.28 -4.06
CA MET A 153 3.21 -7.38 -4.83
C MET A 153 3.93 -6.85 -6.06
N LEU A 154 3.32 -5.93 -6.81
CA LEU A 154 3.97 -5.20 -7.90
C LEU A 154 5.24 -4.51 -7.39
N TRP A 155 5.14 -3.75 -6.30
CA TRP A 155 6.28 -3.02 -5.75
C TRP A 155 7.41 -3.93 -5.22
N GLN A 156 7.11 -5.19 -4.90
CA GLN A 156 8.15 -6.18 -4.56
C GLN A 156 9.04 -6.52 -5.75
N VAL A 157 8.45 -6.70 -6.93
CA VAL A 157 9.17 -7.14 -8.15
C VAL A 157 9.68 -5.97 -8.99
N ASN A 158 9.02 -4.81 -8.91
CA ASN A 158 9.39 -3.57 -9.58
C ASN A 158 9.54 -2.43 -8.54
N PRO A 159 10.71 -2.28 -7.90
CA PRO A 159 10.91 -1.36 -6.77
C PRO A 159 10.83 0.13 -7.16
N ASP A 160 11.01 0.46 -8.45
CA ASP A 160 10.84 1.81 -9.01
C ASP A 160 9.37 2.21 -9.23
N TRP A 161 8.39 1.39 -8.85
CA TRP A 161 6.96 1.64 -9.10
C TRP A 161 6.49 3.03 -8.63
N MET A 162 6.99 3.54 -7.49
CA MET A 162 6.67 4.89 -7.03
C MET A 162 7.10 5.99 -8.03
N THR A 163 8.11 5.73 -8.84
CA THR A 163 8.55 6.61 -9.95
C THR A 163 7.74 6.37 -11.20
N ASP A 164 7.57 5.11 -11.59
CA ASP A 164 6.88 4.72 -12.82
C ASP A 164 5.41 5.16 -12.80
N GLU A 165 4.77 5.07 -11.62
CA GLU A 165 3.36 5.42 -11.40
C GLU A 165 3.23 6.47 -10.30
N LYS A 166 4.01 7.55 -10.43
CA LYS A 166 4.12 8.66 -9.46
C LYS A 166 2.79 9.25 -9.00
N TYR A 167 1.73 9.15 -9.79
CA TYR A 167 0.41 9.61 -9.39
C TYR A 167 -0.12 8.87 -8.15
N HIS A 168 0.24 7.60 -7.93
CA HIS A 168 -0.12 6.88 -6.70
C HIS A 168 0.59 7.50 -5.48
N TRP A 169 1.88 7.85 -5.63
CA TRP A 169 2.64 8.55 -4.59
C TRP A 169 2.07 9.93 -4.29
N ASP A 170 1.79 10.72 -5.32
CA ASP A 170 1.27 12.07 -5.18
C ASP A 170 -0.10 12.10 -4.50
N ALA A 171 -0.95 11.09 -4.75
CA ALA A 171 -2.19 10.90 -4.00
C ALA A 171 -1.91 10.53 -2.54
N PHE A 172 -1.14 9.45 -2.30
CA PHE A 172 -0.86 8.95 -0.94
C PHE A 172 -0.35 10.03 0.02
N LYS A 173 0.64 10.83 -0.40
CA LYS A 173 1.27 11.84 0.47
C LYS A 173 0.31 12.95 0.91
N THR A 174 -0.82 13.12 0.21
CA THR A 174 -1.89 14.08 0.57
C THR A 174 -3.02 13.42 1.36
N LEU A 175 -3.13 12.09 1.31
CA LEU A 175 -4.16 11.29 1.95
C LEU A 175 -3.68 10.51 3.18
N THR A 176 -2.48 10.76 3.71
CA THR A 176 -1.94 10.01 4.86
C THR A 176 -2.80 10.09 6.12
N HIS A 177 -3.58 11.16 6.26
CA HIS A 177 -4.49 11.38 7.38
C HIS A 177 -5.72 10.45 7.32
N LYS A 178 -6.03 9.85 6.16
CA LYS A 178 -7.15 8.95 5.98
C LYS A 178 -6.94 7.64 6.73
N ALA A 179 -8.05 7.00 7.11
CA ALA A 179 -8.02 5.75 7.84
C ALA A 179 -7.29 4.67 7.04
N TYR A 180 -6.64 3.74 7.74
CA TYR A 180 -6.17 2.53 7.09
C TYR A 180 -7.38 1.79 6.46
N LEU A 181 -7.23 1.26 5.24
CA LEU A 181 -8.31 0.69 4.41
C LEU A 181 -9.36 1.69 3.88
N HIS A 182 -9.17 3.00 4.04
CA HIS A 182 -10.09 4.00 3.50
C HIS A 182 -10.15 3.92 1.96
N LEU A 183 -11.36 3.95 1.39
CA LEU A 183 -11.62 3.77 -0.05
C LEU A 183 -10.82 4.73 -0.94
N ASP A 184 -10.74 6.02 -0.60
CA ASP A 184 -9.93 7.00 -1.34
C ASP A 184 -8.42 6.68 -1.39
N ASN A 185 -7.92 5.78 -0.52
CA ASN A 185 -6.50 5.48 -0.37
C ASN A 185 -6.14 4.03 -0.74
N ILE A 186 -7.10 3.17 -1.09
CA ILE A 186 -6.86 1.73 -1.35
C ILE A 186 -5.86 1.50 -2.47
N TYR A 187 -5.87 2.34 -3.51
CA TYR A 187 -4.94 2.22 -4.64
C TYR A 187 -3.57 2.82 -4.36
N HIS A 188 -3.39 3.52 -3.24
CA HIS A 188 -2.25 4.41 -3.00
C HIS A 188 -1.42 4.03 -1.77
N SER A 189 -1.91 3.14 -0.91
CA SER A 189 -1.34 2.89 0.43
C SER A 189 -0.78 1.47 0.69
N PRO A 190 -0.04 0.83 -0.24
CA PRO A 190 0.49 -0.53 -0.03
C PRO A 190 1.56 -0.61 1.07
N TYR A 191 2.07 0.53 1.55
CA TYR A 191 3.30 0.63 2.33
C TYR A 191 3.25 -0.03 3.73
N VAL A 192 2.07 -0.14 4.34
CA VAL A 192 1.90 -0.87 5.61
C VAL A 192 2.24 -2.35 5.44
N LEU A 193 1.96 -2.95 4.28
CA LEU A 193 2.27 -4.34 4.00
C LEU A 193 3.79 -4.57 3.90
N GLU A 194 4.56 -3.58 3.43
CA GLU A 194 6.03 -3.64 3.46
C GLU A 194 6.54 -3.70 4.90
N TYR A 195 6.03 -2.83 5.78
CA TYR A 195 6.40 -2.84 7.19
C TYR A 195 6.03 -4.18 7.87
N TRP A 196 4.82 -4.69 7.64
CA TRP A 196 4.41 -6.00 8.16
C TRP A 196 5.26 -7.15 7.61
N GLY A 197 5.63 -7.10 6.32
CA GLY A 197 6.51 -8.07 5.70
C GLY A 197 7.93 -8.06 6.29
N ILE A 198 8.44 -6.91 6.70
CA ILE A 198 9.72 -6.80 7.42
C ILE A 198 9.60 -7.40 8.83
N ARG A 199 8.47 -7.16 9.50
CA ARG A 199 8.26 -7.55 10.89
C ARG A 199 7.99 -9.04 11.07
N TYR A 200 7.16 -9.63 10.21
CA TYR A 200 6.69 -11.02 10.32
C TYR A 200 7.18 -11.93 9.18
N GLY A 201 7.92 -11.39 8.22
CA GLY A 201 8.33 -12.07 7.00
C GLY A 201 7.33 -11.88 5.85
N LEU A 202 7.81 -11.83 4.61
CA LEU A 202 6.98 -11.59 3.42
C LEU A 202 5.80 -12.57 3.26
N PRO A 203 5.94 -13.89 3.56
CA PRO A 203 4.82 -14.85 3.50
C PRO A 203 3.64 -14.54 4.42
N PHE A 204 3.83 -13.70 5.45
CA PHE A 204 2.79 -13.36 6.40
C PHE A 204 1.56 -12.72 5.73
N ILE A 205 1.77 -11.92 4.66
CA ILE A 205 0.65 -11.30 3.94
C ILE A 205 -0.23 -12.37 3.30
N ALA A 206 0.35 -13.41 2.68
CA ALA A 206 -0.43 -14.52 2.14
C ALA A 206 -1.16 -15.31 3.24
N GLU A 207 -0.55 -15.48 4.42
CA GLU A 207 -1.21 -16.11 5.57
C GLU A 207 -2.39 -15.29 6.08
N LEU A 208 -2.31 -13.96 6.02
CA LEU A 208 -3.41 -13.07 6.36
C LEU A 208 -4.65 -13.36 5.48
N TYR A 209 -4.46 -13.60 4.17
CA TYR A 209 -5.54 -14.01 3.26
C TYR A 209 -6.11 -15.38 3.61
N ARG A 210 -5.25 -16.38 3.85
CA ARG A 210 -5.69 -17.74 4.21
C ARG A 210 -6.54 -17.78 5.47
N GLN A 211 -6.21 -16.93 6.42
CA GLN A 211 -6.83 -16.89 7.73
C GLN A 211 -7.96 -15.87 7.84
N GLY A 212 -8.11 -14.99 6.84
CA GLY A 212 -9.22 -14.04 6.76
C GLY A 212 -10.56 -14.77 6.71
N LYS A 213 -11.57 -14.17 7.33
CA LYS A 213 -12.93 -14.71 7.39
C LYS A 213 -13.93 -13.66 6.96
N ARG A 214 -15.03 -14.09 6.34
CA ARG A 214 -16.18 -13.20 6.07
C ARG A 214 -16.70 -12.61 7.38
N GLY A 215 -16.92 -11.30 7.38
CA GLY A 215 -17.34 -10.55 8.57
C GLY A 215 -16.19 -10.04 9.44
N GLU A 216 -14.93 -10.39 9.12
CA GLU A 216 -13.74 -9.69 9.60
C GLU A 216 -13.24 -8.70 8.54
N ASP A 217 -12.33 -7.81 8.94
CA ASP A 217 -11.44 -7.08 8.04
C ASP A 217 -9.98 -7.53 8.26
N PRO A 218 -9.03 -7.07 7.43
CA PRO A 218 -7.61 -7.39 7.59
C PRO A 218 -7.02 -7.02 8.96
N VAL A 219 -7.51 -5.96 9.62
CA VAL A 219 -7.02 -5.54 10.93
C VAL A 219 -7.44 -6.53 12.02
N ILE A 220 -8.69 -6.97 12.00
CA ILE A 220 -9.20 -8.00 12.92
C ILE A 220 -8.41 -9.30 12.75
N THR A 221 -8.23 -9.76 11.51
CA THR A 221 -7.45 -10.97 11.21
C THR A 221 -6.00 -10.82 11.65
N TYR A 222 -5.35 -9.69 11.36
CA TYR A 222 -3.96 -9.42 11.73
C TYR A 222 -3.75 -9.48 13.24
N LYS A 223 -4.61 -8.80 14.01
CA LYS A 223 -4.54 -8.81 15.48
C LYS A 223 -4.72 -10.22 16.03
N ARG A 224 -5.64 -11.00 15.47
CA ARG A 224 -5.87 -12.39 15.87
C ARG A 224 -4.65 -13.28 15.61
N LEU A 225 -4.03 -13.18 14.43
CA LEU A 225 -2.86 -14.00 14.08
C LEU A 225 -1.64 -13.68 14.93
N ASN A 226 -1.46 -12.41 15.27
CA ASN A 226 -0.31 -11.94 16.04
C ASN A 226 -0.58 -11.83 17.55
N SER A 227 -1.75 -12.27 18.02
CA SER A 227 -2.19 -12.18 19.42
C SER A 227 -2.07 -10.76 20.00
N LEU A 228 -2.40 -9.74 19.19
CA LEU A 228 -2.27 -8.34 19.56
C LEU A 228 -3.56 -7.78 20.16
N GLY A 229 -3.41 -7.06 21.27
CA GLY A 229 -4.43 -6.14 21.74
C GLY A 229 -4.50 -4.88 20.87
N GLN A 230 -5.48 -4.03 21.14
CA GLN A 230 -5.65 -2.78 20.39
C GLN A 230 -4.47 -1.82 20.59
N LYS A 231 -3.95 -1.75 21.82
CA LYS A 231 -2.83 -0.86 22.14
C LYS A 231 -1.58 -1.26 21.36
N GLU A 232 -1.24 -2.55 21.35
CA GLU A 232 -0.07 -3.08 20.65
C GLU A 232 -0.20 -2.85 19.14
N PHE A 233 -1.39 -3.06 18.57
CA PHE A 233 -1.63 -2.76 17.16
C PHE A 233 -1.43 -1.27 16.83
N CYS A 234 -1.96 -0.36 17.66
CA CYS A 234 -1.73 1.08 17.50
C CYS A 234 -0.24 1.45 17.62
N ASP A 235 0.50 0.81 18.52
CA ASP A 235 1.93 1.04 18.69
C ASP A 235 2.71 0.58 17.44
N GLU A 236 2.34 -0.56 16.85
CA GLU A 236 2.93 -1.05 15.59
C GLU A 236 2.59 -0.17 14.38
N MET A 237 1.34 0.26 14.24
CA MET A 237 0.94 1.16 13.15
C MET A 237 1.67 2.50 13.24
N PHE A 238 1.82 3.05 14.45
CA PHE A 238 2.58 4.27 14.64
C PHE A 238 4.05 4.10 14.29
N ASP A 239 4.65 2.96 14.64
CA ASP A 239 6.02 2.64 14.23
C ASP A 239 6.15 2.65 12.70
N ALA A 240 5.22 2.00 11.98
CA ALA A 240 5.18 2.03 10.52
C ALA A 240 5.06 3.46 9.96
N CYS A 241 4.17 4.29 10.50
CA CYS A 241 4.01 5.68 10.08
C CYS A 241 5.31 6.49 10.19
N ARG A 242 6.12 6.25 11.23
CA ARG A 242 7.41 6.92 11.40
C ARG A 242 8.42 6.54 10.31
N HIS A 243 8.42 5.27 9.88
CA HIS A 243 9.25 4.79 8.78
C HIS A 243 8.87 5.44 7.44
N PHE A 244 7.57 5.71 7.22
CA PHE A 244 7.11 6.35 5.97
C PHE A 244 7.63 7.78 5.80
N VAL A 245 7.92 8.51 6.89
CA VAL A 245 8.46 9.88 6.82
C VAL A 245 9.73 9.95 5.99
N ASN A 246 10.64 9.00 6.19
CA ASN A 246 11.96 8.97 5.54
C ASN A 246 12.13 7.78 4.57
N TRP A 247 11.09 6.96 4.40
CA TRP A 247 11.09 5.72 3.61
C TRP A 247 12.26 4.80 3.93
N ASP A 248 12.63 4.64 5.20
CA ASP A 248 13.86 3.97 5.60
C ASP A 248 13.78 2.44 5.59
N PHE A 249 13.09 1.89 4.60
CA PHE A 249 13.08 0.47 4.29
C PHE A 249 14.33 0.08 3.51
N LYS A 250 15.10 -0.86 4.06
CA LYS A 250 16.37 -1.31 3.45
C LYS A 250 16.22 -1.79 2.01
N ARG A 251 15.12 -2.50 1.70
CA ARG A 251 14.87 -3.11 0.38
C ARG A 251 14.80 -2.07 -0.74
N VAL A 252 14.12 -0.96 -0.47
CA VAL A 252 13.78 0.09 -1.44
C VAL A 252 14.44 1.42 -1.10
N TRP A 253 15.50 1.37 -0.29
CA TRP A 253 16.15 2.57 0.22
C TRP A 253 16.56 3.49 -0.93
N LYS A 254 17.23 2.95 -1.95
CA LYS A 254 17.74 3.73 -3.08
C LYS A 254 16.60 4.37 -3.88
N GLU A 255 15.57 3.59 -4.19
CA GLU A 255 14.45 3.93 -5.07
C GLU A 255 13.53 4.96 -4.40
N THR A 256 13.40 4.91 -3.07
CA THR A 256 12.50 5.80 -2.31
C THR A 256 13.13 7.13 -1.91
N ARG A 257 14.45 7.33 -2.09
CA ARG A 257 15.12 8.58 -1.68
C ARG A 257 14.45 9.85 -2.23
N PRO A 258 14.01 9.92 -3.50
CA PRO A 258 13.34 11.10 -4.03
C PRO A 258 11.99 11.42 -3.38
N TYR A 259 11.43 10.54 -2.56
CA TYR A 259 10.10 10.65 -1.95
C TYR A 259 10.13 10.85 -0.43
N ALA A 260 11.32 10.76 0.18
CA ALA A 260 11.51 11.00 1.61
C ALA A 260 11.28 12.46 1.97
N ASN A 261 10.70 12.70 3.15
CA ASN A 261 10.56 14.02 3.76
C ASN A 261 9.72 15.01 2.92
N GLN A 262 8.72 14.52 2.16
CA GLN A 262 7.86 15.34 1.26
C GLN A 262 6.45 15.61 1.80
N TYR A 263 6.26 15.48 3.10
CA TYR A 263 4.94 15.63 3.71
C TYR A 263 4.64 17.08 4.07
N THR A 264 3.35 17.39 4.12
CA THR A 264 2.84 18.67 4.61
C THR A 264 1.67 18.40 5.55
N CYS A 265 1.50 19.25 6.56
CA CYS A 265 0.34 19.20 7.44
C CYS A 265 -0.13 20.62 7.74
N LYS A 266 -1.39 20.92 7.41
CA LYS A 266 -1.97 22.24 7.71
C LYS A 266 -2.37 22.31 9.17
N MET A 267 -1.78 23.28 9.87
CA MET A 267 -2.06 23.59 11.27
C MET A 267 -2.57 25.03 11.36
N ASN A 268 -3.73 25.23 11.98
CA ASN A 268 -4.36 26.53 12.19
C ASN A 268 -3.92 27.11 13.55
N PRO A 269 -3.51 28.39 13.62
CA PRO A 269 -3.27 29.06 14.90
C PRO A 269 -4.49 28.98 15.82
N SER A 270 -4.24 28.83 17.11
CA SER A 270 -5.21 28.80 18.20
C SER A 270 -4.71 29.71 19.33
N GLU A 271 -5.54 29.92 20.36
CA GLU A 271 -5.20 30.71 21.54
C GLU A 271 -3.88 30.28 22.20
N GLU A 272 -3.18 31.23 22.83
CA GLU A 272 -2.01 30.98 23.69
C GLU A 272 -0.81 30.25 23.03
N GLY A 273 -0.65 30.43 21.71
CA GLY A 273 0.48 29.86 20.95
C GLY A 273 0.28 28.39 20.58
N TRP A 274 -0.94 27.87 20.73
CA TRP A 274 -1.31 26.54 20.24
C TRP A 274 -1.57 26.55 18.72
N TYR A 275 -1.34 25.41 18.09
CA TYR A 275 -1.70 25.15 16.70
C TYR A 275 -2.55 23.90 16.62
N ARG A 276 -3.72 24.00 15.99
CA ARG A 276 -4.70 22.91 15.84
C ARG A 276 -4.64 22.32 14.44
N VAL A 277 -4.73 21.01 14.31
CA VAL A 277 -4.79 20.36 12.99
C VAL A 277 -6.00 20.85 12.19
N ALA A 278 -5.83 21.18 10.92
CA ALA A 278 -6.96 21.55 10.07
C ALA A 278 -7.88 20.32 9.82
N PRO A 279 -9.21 20.49 9.71
CA PRO A 279 -10.13 19.37 9.49
C PRO A 279 -9.78 18.48 8.30
N GLU A 280 -9.26 19.06 7.20
CA GLU A 280 -8.81 18.35 5.99
C GLU A 280 -7.50 17.56 6.15
N ASN A 281 -6.80 17.72 7.27
CA ASN A 281 -5.64 16.91 7.64
C ASN A 281 -5.85 16.16 8.95
N CYS A 282 -7.04 16.18 9.54
CA CYS A 282 -7.28 15.52 10.81
C CYS A 282 -7.11 13.99 10.65
N PRO A 283 -6.25 13.33 11.44
CA PRO A 283 -6.06 11.89 11.36
C PRO A 283 -7.35 11.13 11.65
N GLU A 284 -7.67 10.15 10.81
CA GLU A 284 -8.68 9.15 11.04
C GLU A 284 -8.04 7.89 11.66
N ASN A 285 -8.80 6.79 11.81
CA ASN A 285 -8.29 5.54 12.40
C ASN A 285 -7.00 5.03 11.71
N TYR A 286 -5.88 5.08 12.42
CA TYR A 286 -4.54 4.71 11.94
C TYR A 286 -3.98 5.60 10.81
N GLY A 287 -4.70 6.66 10.44
CA GLY A 287 -4.17 7.73 9.60
C GLY A 287 -3.16 8.57 10.39
N PHE A 288 -2.23 9.21 9.69
CA PHE A 288 -1.17 10.00 10.31
C PHE A 288 -0.89 11.34 9.62
N ASN A 289 -0.32 12.25 10.40
CA ASN A 289 0.31 13.46 9.94
C ASN A 289 1.81 13.40 10.20
N ALA A 290 2.59 13.95 9.27
CA ALA A 290 3.96 14.36 9.53
C ALA A 290 4.00 15.89 9.51
N VAL A 291 4.11 16.50 10.69
CA VAL A 291 4.14 17.95 10.90
C VAL A 291 5.59 18.43 10.82
N PRO A 292 5.97 19.23 9.80
CA PRO A 292 7.35 19.68 9.63
C PRO A 292 7.72 20.75 10.65
N LEU A 293 8.87 20.57 11.30
CA LEU A 293 9.43 21.46 12.30
C LEU A 293 10.78 21.99 11.85
N SER A 294 11.13 23.21 12.27
CA SER A 294 12.47 23.73 12.05
C SER A 294 13.51 22.92 12.82
N VAL A 295 14.65 22.67 12.17
CA VAL A 295 15.76 21.93 12.79
C VAL A 295 16.34 22.78 13.93
N PRO A 296 16.36 22.28 15.18
CA PRO A 296 16.94 22.99 16.31
C PRO A 296 18.47 23.07 16.22
N GLN A 297 19.06 23.97 17.00
CA GLN A 297 20.52 24.03 17.15
C GLN A 297 21.06 22.73 17.77
N PRO A 298 22.26 22.25 17.38
CA PRO A 298 22.86 21.05 17.96
C PRO A 298 22.91 21.11 19.50
N GLY A 299 22.53 20.02 20.16
CA GLY A 299 22.45 19.94 21.62
C GLY A 299 21.24 20.62 22.27
N SER A 300 20.43 21.37 21.51
CA SER A 300 19.21 22.01 22.04
C SER A 300 18.04 21.02 22.11
N ALA A 301 17.12 21.30 23.04
CA ALA A 301 15.88 20.54 23.17
C ALA A 301 14.72 21.19 22.40
N VAL A 302 13.86 20.35 21.86
CA VAL A 302 12.53 20.70 21.35
C VAL A 302 11.50 19.96 22.19
N GLU A 303 10.48 20.67 22.64
CA GLU A 303 9.36 20.11 23.39
C GLU A 303 8.05 20.42 22.66
N VAL A 304 7.18 19.42 22.60
CA VAL A 304 5.83 19.55 22.09
C VAL A 304 4.87 19.16 23.19
N GLU A 305 4.09 20.14 23.64
CA GLU A 305 2.87 19.90 24.42
C GLU A 305 1.77 19.48 23.45
N PHE A 306 1.05 18.42 23.78
CA PHE A 306 0.03 17.79 22.95
C PHE A 306 -1.29 17.74 23.71
N LEU A 307 -2.39 18.11 23.03
CA LEU A 307 -3.75 17.93 23.54
C LEU A 307 -4.66 17.39 22.45
N GLY A 308 -5.21 16.19 22.66
CA GLY A 308 -6.30 15.62 21.88
C GLY A 308 -7.63 16.29 22.22
N GLU A 309 -8.46 16.52 21.20
CA GLU A 309 -9.69 17.31 21.31
C GLU A 309 -10.91 16.52 20.81
N ALA A 310 -11.03 15.25 21.21
CA ALA A 310 -12.12 14.36 20.80
C ALA A 310 -13.51 15.02 20.91
N GLY A 311 -14.36 14.82 19.90
CA GLY A 311 -15.71 15.38 19.86
C GLY A 311 -15.78 16.87 19.54
N ARG A 312 -14.67 17.52 19.16
CA ARG A 312 -14.66 18.94 18.78
C ARG A 312 -15.53 19.21 17.56
N GLU A 313 -16.33 20.29 17.63
CA GLU A 313 -17.13 20.80 16.54
C GLU A 313 -16.25 21.17 15.32
N GLY A 314 -16.74 20.88 14.11
CA GLY A 314 -16.01 21.08 12.86
C GLY A 314 -15.19 19.87 12.39
N TYR A 315 -15.16 18.79 13.17
CA TYR A 315 -14.58 17.50 12.81
C TYR A 315 -15.63 16.39 12.80
N ASN A 316 -15.34 15.27 12.14
CA ASN A 316 -16.26 14.14 12.12
C ASN A 316 -16.14 13.30 13.41
N SER A 317 -17.09 13.48 14.33
CA SER A 317 -17.12 12.82 15.63
C SER A 317 -17.96 11.54 15.59
N VAL A 318 -17.29 10.40 15.44
CA VAL A 318 -17.88 9.06 15.52
C VAL A 318 -17.19 8.31 16.66
N HIS A 319 -17.95 7.83 17.65
CA HIS A 319 -17.43 7.19 18.87
C HIS A 319 -16.31 7.98 19.57
N PRO A 320 -16.54 9.26 19.95
CA PRO A 320 -15.50 10.10 20.56
C PRO A 320 -14.92 9.52 21.86
N GLU A 321 -15.68 8.69 22.58
CA GLU A 321 -15.22 7.94 23.76
C GLU A 321 -14.12 6.92 23.45
N LYS A 322 -13.93 6.57 22.17
CA LYS A 322 -12.89 5.65 21.71
C LYS A 322 -11.63 6.35 21.21
N ALA A 323 -11.57 7.68 21.30
CA ALA A 323 -10.44 8.45 20.81
C ALA A 323 -9.11 8.07 21.47
N GLY A 324 -8.04 8.16 20.69
CA GLY A 324 -6.68 7.99 21.17
C GLY A 324 -5.68 8.46 20.12
N TRP A 325 -4.46 8.71 20.54
CA TRP A 325 -3.39 9.22 19.69
C TRP A 325 -2.08 8.48 19.95
N ARG A 326 -1.20 8.50 18.94
CA ARG A 326 0.23 8.30 19.10
C ARG A 326 0.96 9.47 18.51
N TYR A 327 1.99 9.96 19.19
CA TYR A 327 2.78 11.07 18.70
C TYR A 327 4.23 10.99 19.15
N GLY A 328 5.13 11.54 18.34
CA GLY A 328 6.56 11.46 18.61
C GLY A 328 7.39 12.04 17.48
N PHE A 329 8.66 12.32 17.77
CA PHE A 329 9.55 12.94 16.80
C PHE A 329 10.15 11.93 15.83
N VAL A 330 10.34 12.36 14.59
CA VAL A 330 11.21 11.72 13.60
C VAL A 330 12.24 12.75 13.16
N ALA A 331 13.50 12.54 13.49
CA ALA A 331 14.60 13.34 13.01
C ALA A 331 15.35 12.60 11.90
N VAL A 332 15.79 13.31 10.87
CA VAL A 332 16.57 12.75 9.77
C VAL A 332 17.91 13.47 9.72
N THR A 333 19.00 12.72 9.81
CA THR A 333 20.36 13.29 9.72
C THR A 333 20.67 13.75 8.30
N ARG A 334 21.74 14.55 8.11
CA ARG A 334 22.18 14.95 6.76
C ARG A 334 22.62 13.76 5.89
N GLU A 335 23.04 12.68 6.51
CA GLU A 335 23.38 11.40 5.86
C GLU A 335 22.11 10.57 5.56
N GLY A 336 20.93 11.08 5.91
CA GLY A 336 19.64 10.46 5.65
C GLY A 336 19.17 9.48 6.73
N LYS A 337 19.91 9.27 7.82
CA LYS A 337 19.52 8.29 8.85
C LYS A 337 18.33 8.78 9.68
N SER A 338 17.33 7.94 9.89
CA SER A 338 16.22 8.22 10.80
C SER A 338 16.63 8.04 12.28
N VAL A 339 16.15 8.94 13.14
CA VAL A 339 16.22 8.85 14.60
C VAL A 339 14.81 9.04 15.14
N TYR A 340 14.32 8.05 15.88
CA TYR A 340 12.97 8.01 16.42
C TYR A 340 12.95 8.48 17.87
N GLY A 341 12.16 9.50 18.15
CA GLY A 341 11.89 9.96 19.52
C GLY A 341 10.96 9.02 20.28
N GLU A 342 10.83 9.27 21.59
CA GLU A 342 9.87 8.57 22.43
C GLU A 342 8.43 8.80 21.92
N MET A 343 7.61 7.76 22.06
CA MET A 343 6.21 7.77 21.65
C MET A 343 5.33 8.17 22.83
N GLY A 344 4.65 9.30 22.71
CA GLY A 344 3.52 9.67 23.56
C GLY A 344 2.23 8.97 23.12
N ASN A 345 1.35 8.70 24.09
CA ASN A 345 0.06 8.03 23.86
C ASN A 345 -1.09 8.60 24.71
N ASN A 346 -0.84 9.64 25.50
CA ASN A 346 -1.83 10.27 26.37
C ASN A 346 -2.61 11.35 25.61
N THR A 347 -3.88 11.55 25.96
CA THR A 347 -4.70 12.65 25.44
C THR A 347 -4.08 14.01 25.71
N GLU A 348 -3.47 14.19 26.88
CA GLU A 348 -2.66 15.34 27.24
C GLU A 348 -1.26 14.87 27.61
N GLY A 349 -0.23 15.46 27.02
CA GLY A 349 1.13 15.02 27.28
C GLY A 349 2.18 15.93 26.67
N VAL A 350 3.44 15.62 26.96
CA VAL A 350 4.61 16.32 26.45
C VAL A 350 5.59 15.30 25.90
N VAL A 351 6.05 15.52 24.67
CA VAL A 351 7.19 14.78 24.10
C VAL A 351 8.37 15.72 23.93
N LYS A 352 9.58 15.19 24.18
CA LYS A 352 10.83 15.93 24.10
C LYS A 352 11.82 15.25 23.17
N TYR A 353 12.53 16.04 22.39
CA TYR A 353 13.66 15.59 21.57
C TYR A 353 14.87 16.49 21.80
N ILE A 354 16.03 15.87 21.99
CA ILE A 354 17.30 16.58 22.15
C ILE A 354 18.12 16.33 20.90
N ALA A 355 18.44 17.40 20.17
CA ALA A 355 19.25 17.28 18.97
C ALA A 355 20.67 16.81 19.32
N PRO A 356 21.23 15.81 18.60
CA PRO A 356 22.61 15.41 18.79
C PRO A 356 23.57 16.61 18.62
N LYS A 357 24.64 16.66 19.43
CA LYS A 357 25.65 17.73 19.32
C LYS A 357 26.50 17.59 18.06
N ASP A 358 26.83 16.34 17.70
CA ASP A 358 27.85 16.05 16.68
C ASP A 358 27.27 15.45 15.39
N VAL A 359 25.95 15.28 15.31
CA VAL A 359 25.26 14.73 14.14
C VAL A 359 24.29 15.77 13.59
N PRO A 360 24.59 16.40 12.45
CA PRO A 360 23.74 17.44 11.90
C PRO A 360 22.43 16.85 11.36
N LEU A 361 21.32 17.51 11.67
CA LEU A 361 20.00 17.14 11.16
C LEU A 361 19.69 17.88 9.85
N ALA A 362 19.00 17.19 8.95
CA ALA A 362 18.40 17.76 7.74
C ALA A 362 16.91 18.08 7.96
N HIS A 363 16.20 17.22 8.70
CA HIS A 363 14.78 17.39 8.96
C HIS A 363 14.42 17.04 10.40
N LEU A 364 13.39 17.69 10.92
CA LEU A 364 12.70 17.31 12.15
C LEU A 364 11.19 17.31 11.89
N TRP A 365 10.52 16.24 12.27
CA TRP A 365 9.09 16.06 12.12
C TRP A 365 8.48 15.69 13.47
N LEU A 366 7.27 16.16 13.72
CA LEU A 366 6.37 15.55 14.69
C LEU A 366 5.39 14.67 13.92
N VAL A 367 5.39 13.36 14.19
CA VAL A 367 4.39 12.44 13.65
C VAL A 367 3.24 12.33 14.64
N VAL A 368 2.01 12.42 14.17
CA VAL A 368 0.79 12.23 14.97
C VAL A 368 -0.12 11.27 14.24
N MET A 369 -0.58 10.21 14.90
CA MET A 369 -1.47 9.18 14.34
C MET A 369 -2.74 9.04 15.17
N GLY A 370 -3.88 8.87 14.50
CA GLY A 370 -5.12 8.44 15.13
C GLY A 370 -5.01 7.00 15.64
N ALA A 371 -5.21 6.78 16.93
CA ALA A 371 -4.94 5.50 17.58
C ALA A 371 -6.11 5.11 18.50
N PRO A 372 -7.25 4.70 17.93
CA PRO A 372 -8.45 4.45 18.71
C PRO A 372 -8.24 3.33 19.74
N THR A 373 -8.96 3.42 20.86
CA THR A 373 -8.91 2.44 21.96
C THR A 373 -9.63 1.12 21.64
N GLU A 374 -10.39 1.10 20.55
CA GLU A 374 -11.03 -0.07 19.99
C GLU A 374 -11.00 0.02 18.46
N HIS A 375 -10.95 -1.12 17.77
CA HIS A 375 -11.04 -1.16 16.32
C HIS A 375 -12.47 -1.51 15.88
N TRP A 376 -12.96 -0.78 14.89
CA TRP A 376 -14.14 -1.14 14.11
C TRP A 376 -13.83 -0.95 12.62
N MET A 377 -14.55 -1.70 11.79
CA MET A 377 -14.41 -1.63 10.34
C MET A 377 -14.81 -0.26 9.81
N ASN A 378 -14.13 0.20 8.76
CA ASN A 378 -14.47 1.44 8.07
C ASN A 378 -15.94 1.45 7.62
N PRO A 379 -16.57 2.63 7.58
CA PRO A 379 -17.94 2.76 7.14
C PRO A 379 -18.15 2.28 5.71
N ILE A 380 -19.38 1.87 5.41
CA ILE A 380 -19.84 1.66 4.03
C ILE A 380 -20.02 3.01 3.33
N SER A 381 -19.97 3.00 1.99
CA SER A 381 -20.07 4.21 1.16
C SER A 381 -21.21 5.14 1.58
N GLY A 382 -20.86 6.40 1.89
CA GLY A 382 -21.80 7.48 2.26
C GLY A 382 -21.70 7.94 3.72
N GLU A 383 -21.10 7.14 4.59
CA GLU A 383 -20.75 7.51 5.96
C GLU A 383 -19.29 8.00 6.04
N LYS A 384 -18.94 8.73 7.09
CA LYS A 384 -17.61 9.34 7.27
C LYS A 384 -16.83 8.64 8.38
N ASP A 385 -15.54 8.41 8.14
CA ASP A 385 -14.61 7.88 9.14
C ASP A 385 -14.40 8.83 10.34
N ALA A 386 -14.20 8.25 11.52
CA ALA A 386 -13.93 9.02 12.74
C ALA A 386 -12.65 9.85 12.62
N GLN A 387 -12.69 11.12 13.00
CA GLN A 387 -11.54 12.02 13.02
C GLN A 387 -11.06 12.29 14.45
N TRP A 388 -9.75 12.37 14.63
CA TRP A 388 -9.07 12.51 15.92
C TRP A 388 -8.35 13.86 16.04
N PRO A 389 -9.09 14.98 16.24
CA PRO A 389 -8.50 16.31 16.29
C PRO A 389 -7.55 16.48 17.47
N TYR A 390 -6.53 17.29 17.27
CA TYR A 390 -5.55 17.63 18.28
C TYR A 390 -5.01 19.05 18.06
N LYS A 391 -4.39 19.59 19.10
CA LYS A 391 -3.56 20.78 19.04
C LYS A 391 -2.20 20.53 19.69
N ILE A 392 -1.21 21.30 19.26
CA ILE A 392 0.16 21.26 19.76
C ILE A 392 0.68 22.64 20.11
N LYS A 393 1.59 22.72 21.07
CA LYS A 393 2.38 23.91 21.37
C LYS A 393 3.85 23.52 21.39
N ILE A 394 4.68 24.31 20.71
CA ILE A 394 6.06 23.96 20.40
C ILE A 394 7.00 24.93 21.11
N THR A 395 7.98 24.39 21.82
CA THR A 395 9.07 25.15 22.45
C THR A 395 10.42 24.68 21.89
N GLY A 396 11.31 25.61 21.54
CA GLY A 396 12.63 25.29 20.99
C GLY A 396 12.67 24.99 19.48
N SER A 397 11.54 25.07 18.80
CA SER A 397 11.38 24.96 17.34
C SER A 397 10.13 25.73 16.89
N PHE A 398 9.81 25.73 15.60
CA PHE A 398 8.60 26.32 15.03
C PHE A 398 8.11 25.51 13.82
N LEU A 399 6.83 25.63 13.50
CA LEU A 399 6.23 25.00 12.32
C LEU A 399 6.84 25.54 11.03
N LEU A 400 7.18 24.64 10.11
CA LEU A 400 7.47 25.02 8.73
C LEU A 400 6.16 25.01 7.95
N THR A 401 5.62 26.18 7.64
CA THR A 401 4.48 26.29 6.72
C THR A 401 5.00 26.38 5.29
N SER A 402 4.16 26.09 4.29
CA SER A 402 4.47 26.24 2.86
C SER A 402 4.84 27.68 2.42
N ALA A 403 4.96 28.61 3.37
CA ALA A 403 5.30 30.01 3.17
C ALA A 403 6.69 30.41 3.71
N ASN A 404 7.49 29.48 4.25
CA ASN A 404 8.84 29.74 4.77
C ASN A 404 9.94 29.02 3.99
#